data_AF-A0A956SWT4-F1
#
_entry.id   AF-A0A956SWT4-F1
#
_cell.length_a   1.000
_cell.length_b   1.000
_cell.length_c   1.000
_cell.angle_alpha   90.00
_cell.angle_beta   90.00
_cell.angle_gamma   90.00
#
_symmetry.space_group_name_H-M   'P 1'
#
loop_
_entity.id
_entity.type
_entity.pdbx_description
1 polymer ?
#
loop_
_entity_poly.entity_id
_entity_poly.type
_entity_poly.pdbx_seq_one_letter_code
_entity_poly.pdbx_strand_id
1 'polypeptide(L)'
;MHPYAESISAICIASAWCDGQITDVEKQALDRILIHLGFSRAEVMRRIGEAVESGPSGENIDIPCDREMQTEYMRFALTVCLADGELSPHKVKFLAELANFLSIPKELLEEIKAQADSILQPRDQAAIQGAPSRIDALLPPKSITLGQNASGAHAQERDLAKEAQVRKPLAELLFQGQDYGGEVSLS
;
A
#
# COMPACT_ATOMS: atom_id res chain seq x y z
N MET A 1 0.56 -12.77 11.16
CA MET A 1 1.12 -11.60 10.47
C MET A 1 1.38 -12.00 9.04
N HIS A 2 0.94 -11.18 8.07
CA HIS A 2 1.07 -11.51 6.64
C HIS A 2 2.56 -11.61 6.24
N PRO A 3 2.98 -12.57 5.39
CA PRO A 3 4.39 -12.74 5.00
C PRO A 3 4.99 -11.46 4.39
N TYR A 4 4.15 -10.66 3.74
CA TYR A 4 4.52 -9.40 3.11
C TYR A 4 4.13 -8.15 3.92
N ALA A 5 3.70 -8.29 5.18
CA ALA A 5 3.22 -7.18 6.01
C ALA A 5 4.24 -6.03 6.08
N GLU A 6 5.52 -6.35 6.20
CA GLU A 6 6.62 -5.38 6.24
C GLU A 6 6.75 -4.60 4.92
N SER A 7 6.72 -5.31 3.79
CA SER A 7 6.86 -4.70 2.46
C SER A 7 5.65 -3.85 2.09
N ILE A 8 4.43 -4.32 2.42
CA ILE A 8 3.19 -3.56 2.23
C ILE A 8 3.21 -2.33 3.14
N SER A 9 3.62 -2.47 4.40
CA SER A 9 3.77 -1.35 5.34
C SER A 9 4.68 -0.26 4.76
N ALA A 10 5.85 -0.64 4.25
CA ALA A 10 6.83 0.30 3.72
C ALA A 10 6.27 1.06 2.49
N ILE A 11 5.59 0.35 1.58
CA ILE A 11 4.93 0.97 0.41
C ILE A 11 3.82 1.92 0.83
N CYS A 12 2.97 1.53 1.80
CA CYS A 12 1.91 2.40 2.29
C CYS A 12 2.48 3.69 2.88
N ILE A 13 3.53 3.59 3.69
CA ILE A 13 4.20 4.75 4.28
C ILE A 13 4.81 5.64 3.19
N ALA A 14 5.48 5.05 2.20
CA ALA A 14 6.01 5.79 1.05
C ALA A 14 4.90 6.48 0.23
N SER A 15 3.75 5.83 0.05
CA SER A 15 2.60 6.41 -0.65
C SER A 15 1.98 7.59 0.10
N ALA A 16 1.97 7.56 1.44
CA ALA A 16 1.50 8.65 2.25
C ALA A 16 2.47 9.83 2.21
N TRP A 17 3.78 9.57 2.25
CA TRP A 17 4.82 10.59 2.26
C TRP A 17 5.19 11.10 0.87
N CYS A 18 4.55 10.63 -0.20
CA CYS A 18 5.03 10.87 -1.56
C CYS A 18 4.98 12.33 -2.03
N ASP A 19 4.48 13.27 -1.23
CA ASP A 19 4.54 14.73 -1.46
C ASP A 19 5.40 15.46 -0.40
N GLY A 20 6.12 14.71 0.43
CA GLY A 20 6.99 15.20 1.51
C GLY A 20 6.29 15.41 2.85
N GLN A 21 4.96 15.22 2.93
CA GLN A 21 4.20 15.35 4.17
C GLN A 21 3.26 14.16 4.36
N ILE A 22 2.83 13.92 5.60
CA ILE A 22 1.79 12.93 5.89
C ILE A 22 0.67 13.66 6.64
N THR A 23 -0.48 13.76 6.01
CA THR A 23 -1.66 14.42 6.58
C THR A 23 -2.30 13.57 7.68
N ASP A 24 -3.13 14.17 8.54
CA ASP A 24 -3.81 13.42 9.60
C ASP A 24 -4.79 12.37 9.06
N VAL A 25 -5.36 12.60 7.87
CA VAL A 25 -6.24 11.64 7.19
C VAL A 25 -5.43 10.43 6.69
N GLU A 26 -4.25 10.66 6.12
CA GLU A 26 -3.34 9.57 5.72
C GLU A 26 -2.79 8.81 6.91
N LYS A 27 -2.47 9.47 8.03
CA LYS A 27 -2.11 8.79 9.29
C LYS A 27 -3.22 7.85 9.75
N GLN A 28 -4.49 8.26 9.66
CA GLN A 28 -5.62 7.40 10.00
C GLN A 28 -5.78 6.23 9.03
N ALA A 29 -5.54 6.44 7.73
CA ALA A 29 -5.56 5.36 6.74
C ALA A 29 -4.42 4.36 7.00
N LEU A 30 -3.20 4.84 7.22
CA LEU A 30 -2.04 4.04 7.59
C LEU A 30 -2.30 3.24 8.86
N ASP A 31 -2.85 3.87 9.90
CA ASP A 31 -3.16 3.20 11.15
C ASP A 31 -4.09 2.00 10.93
N ARG A 32 -5.17 2.19 10.17
CA ARG A 32 -6.12 1.10 9.87
C ARG A 32 -5.51 -0.01 9.03
N ILE A 33 -4.76 0.34 7.99
CA ILE A 33 -4.09 -0.63 7.12
C ILE A 33 -3.07 -1.45 7.91
N LEU A 34 -2.23 -0.79 8.72
CA LEU A 34 -1.18 -1.49 9.47
C LEU A 34 -1.78 -2.40 10.56
N ILE A 35 -2.85 -1.96 11.24
CA ILE A 35 -3.59 -2.85 12.13
C ILE A 35 -4.19 -4.03 11.36
N HIS A 36 -4.74 -3.80 10.16
CA HIS A 36 -5.27 -4.87 9.31
C HIS A 36 -4.19 -5.89 8.89
N LEU A 37 -2.95 -5.44 8.67
CA LEU A 37 -1.80 -6.31 8.37
C LEU A 37 -1.29 -7.10 9.59
N GLY A 38 -1.79 -6.76 10.80
CA GLY A 38 -1.50 -7.44 12.05
C GLY A 38 -0.42 -6.79 12.90
N PHE A 39 -0.04 -5.54 12.63
CA PHE A 39 0.86 -4.78 13.50
C PHE A 39 0.18 -4.41 14.81
N SER A 40 0.97 -4.29 15.89
CA SER A 40 0.46 -3.78 17.16
C SER A 40 0.30 -2.26 17.10
N ARG A 41 -0.60 -1.69 17.92
CA ARG A 41 -0.79 -0.22 18.00
C ARG A 41 0.51 0.54 18.29
N ALA A 42 1.35 0.01 19.17
CA ALA A 42 2.64 0.63 19.50
C ALA A 42 3.58 0.65 18.28
N GLU A 43 3.60 -0.44 17.51
CA GLU A 43 4.43 -0.55 16.31
C GLU A 43 3.93 0.35 15.18
N VAL A 44 2.61 0.45 15.01
CA VAL A 44 1.98 1.40 14.08
C VAL A 44 2.39 2.84 14.40
N MET A 45 2.25 3.24 15.67
CA MET A 45 2.62 4.59 16.12
C MET A 45 4.10 4.88 15.89
N ARG A 46 4.98 3.91 16.18
CA ARG A 46 6.42 4.04 15.96
C ARG A 46 6.74 4.27 14.48
N ARG A 47 6.21 3.44 13.58
CA ARG A 47 6.47 3.53 12.13
C ARG A 47 5.96 4.81 11.51
N ILE A 48 4.74 5.21 11.85
CA ILE A 48 4.16 6.47 11.36
C ILE A 48 4.97 7.65 11.92
N GLY A 49 5.35 7.60 13.19
CA GLY A 49 6.17 8.64 13.83
C GLY A 49 7.54 8.81 13.15
N GLU A 50 8.25 7.71 12.93
CA GLU A 50 9.55 7.70 12.22
C GLU A 50 9.42 8.26 10.80
N ALA A 51 8.36 7.88 10.08
CA ALA A 51 8.11 8.39 8.73
C ALA A 51 7.77 9.87 8.68
N VAL A 52 7.05 10.39 9.68
CA VAL A 52 6.77 11.83 9.80
C VAL A 52 8.05 12.61 10.10
N GLU A 53 8.93 12.06 10.93
CA GLU A 53 10.17 12.74 11.36
C GLU A 53 11.28 12.68 10.31
N SER A 54 11.48 11.51 9.69
CA SER A 54 12.65 11.21 8.85
C SER A 54 12.31 10.77 7.43
N GLY A 55 11.03 10.67 7.09
CA GLY A 55 10.58 10.08 5.82
C GLY A 55 10.64 8.54 5.81
N PRO A 56 10.15 7.91 4.73
CA PRO A 56 10.19 6.46 4.56
C PRO A 56 11.63 5.94 4.45
N SER A 57 11.87 4.75 5.00
CA SER A 57 13.12 4.01 4.81
C SER A 57 13.28 3.60 3.34
N GLY A 58 14.46 3.82 2.77
CA GLY A 58 14.82 3.34 1.42
C GLY A 58 15.15 1.84 1.36
N GLU A 59 14.58 1.04 2.26
CA GLU A 59 15.00 -0.33 2.49
C GLU A 59 14.62 -1.29 1.37
N ASN A 60 15.28 -2.46 1.37
CA ASN A 60 15.00 -3.51 0.40
C ASN A 60 13.74 -4.30 0.81
N ILE A 61 12.69 -4.16 0.02
CA ILE A 61 11.39 -4.82 0.22
C ILE A 61 11.24 -6.04 -0.67
N ASP A 62 10.45 -7.01 -0.20
CA ASP A 62 10.14 -8.23 -0.91
C ASP A 62 8.92 -8.03 -1.79
N ILE A 63 9.11 -8.19 -3.10
CA ILE A 63 8.04 -8.10 -4.10
C ILE A 63 7.64 -9.51 -4.54
N PRO A 64 6.37 -9.90 -4.36
CA PRO A 64 5.88 -11.19 -4.83
C PRO A 64 5.91 -11.24 -6.36
N CYS A 65 6.23 -12.39 -6.95
CA CYS A 65 6.03 -12.60 -8.39
C CYS A 65 4.57 -12.90 -8.76
N ASP A 66 3.73 -13.19 -7.76
CA ASP A 66 2.30 -13.38 -7.96
C ASP A 66 1.59 -12.06 -8.28
N ARG A 67 0.83 -12.05 -9.37
CA ARG A 67 0.13 -10.87 -9.89
C ARG A 67 -1.04 -10.47 -9.00
N GLU A 68 -1.71 -11.42 -8.37
CA GLU A 68 -2.80 -11.11 -7.43
C GLU A 68 -2.24 -10.33 -6.25
N MET A 69 -1.13 -10.79 -5.66
CA MET A 69 -0.47 -10.08 -4.57
C MET A 69 0.15 -8.73 -4.97
N GLN A 70 0.74 -8.62 -6.16
CA GLN A 70 1.18 -7.31 -6.69
C GLN A 70 0.02 -6.33 -6.83
N THR A 71 -1.14 -6.82 -7.27
CA THR A 71 -2.37 -6.02 -7.36
C THR A 71 -2.84 -5.57 -5.97
N GLU A 72 -2.73 -6.42 -4.96
CA GLU A 72 -3.05 -6.06 -3.58
C GLU A 72 -2.11 -4.98 -3.02
N TYR A 73 -0.81 -5.06 -3.29
CA TYR A 73 0.14 -3.98 -2.96
C TYR A 73 -0.32 -2.63 -3.54
N MET A 74 -0.76 -2.64 -4.80
CA MET A 74 -1.26 -1.45 -5.48
C MET A 74 -2.56 -0.92 -4.85
N ARG A 75 -3.47 -1.82 -4.46
CA ARG A 75 -4.73 -1.44 -3.77
C ARG A 75 -4.49 -0.79 -2.42
N PHE A 76 -3.53 -1.30 -1.64
CA PHE A 76 -3.16 -0.70 -0.37
C PHE A 76 -2.58 0.71 -0.55
N ALA A 77 -1.64 0.89 -1.49
CA ALA A 77 -1.08 2.20 -1.80
C ALA A 77 -2.15 3.19 -2.29
N LEU A 78 -3.04 2.74 -3.17
CA LEU A 78 -4.14 3.56 -3.68
C LEU A 78 -5.11 3.99 -2.56
N THR A 79 -5.39 3.10 -1.60
CA THR A 79 -6.24 3.40 -0.44
C THR A 79 -5.66 4.55 0.39
N VAL A 80 -4.34 4.57 0.57
CA VAL A 80 -3.65 5.67 1.28
C VAL A 80 -3.72 6.95 0.47
N CYS A 81 -3.36 6.90 -0.82
CA CYS A 81 -3.36 8.10 -1.67
C CYS A 81 -4.76 8.72 -1.81
N LEU A 82 -5.83 7.92 -1.78
CA LEU A 82 -7.22 8.36 -1.89
C LEU A 82 -7.90 8.66 -0.55
N ALA A 83 -7.18 8.57 0.57
CA ALA A 83 -7.79 8.70 1.90
C ALA A 83 -8.46 10.08 2.11
N ASP A 84 -7.86 11.13 1.54
CA ASP A 84 -8.36 12.51 1.52
C ASP A 84 -9.43 12.76 0.43
N GLY A 85 -9.59 11.83 -0.50
CA GLY A 85 -10.57 11.87 -1.58
C GLY A 85 -10.10 12.54 -2.87
N GLU A 86 -8.83 12.99 -2.95
CA GLU A 86 -8.27 13.63 -4.14
C GLU A 86 -6.85 13.11 -4.44
N LEU A 87 -6.57 12.80 -5.70
CA LEU A 87 -5.22 12.43 -6.13
C LEU A 87 -4.44 13.67 -6.59
N SER A 88 -3.50 14.11 -5.75
CA SER A 88 -2.54 15.14 -6.14
C SER A 88 -1.62 14.65 -7.28
N PRO A 89 -1.00 15.57 -8.06
CA PRO A 89 -0.06 15.17 -9.13
C PRO A 89 1.10 14.30 -8.62
N HIS A 90 1.57 14.54 -7.39
CA HIS A 90 2.62 13.74 -6.75
C HIS A 90 2.16 12.30 -6.49
N LYS A 91 0.95 12.12 -5.94
CA LYS A 91 0.34 10.80 -5.72
C LYS A 91 0.11 10.05 -7.04
N VAL A 92 -0.38 10.73 -8.08
CA VAL A 92 -0.56 10.13 -9.42
C VAL A 92 0.78 9.65 -9.99
N LYS A 93 1.83 10.47 -9.89
CA LYS A 93 3.17 10.11 -10.34
C LYS A 93 3.71 8.90 -9.57
N PHE A 94 3.63 8.94 -8.23
CA PHE A 94 4.05 7.84 -7.37
C PHE A 94 3.33 6.54 -7.70
N LEU A 95 2.00 6.55 -7.87
CA LEU A 95 1.22 5.37 -8.23
C LEU A 95 1.62 4.78 -9.60
N ALA A 96 1.97 5.64 -10.57
CA ALA A 96 2.48 5.17 -11.86
C ALA A 96 3.87 4.52 -11.74
N GLU A 97 4.76 5.11 -10.93
CA GLU A 97 6.08 4.54 -10.65
C GLU A 97 5.99 3.23 -9.87
N LEU A 98 5.09 3.16 -8.87
CA LEU A 98 4.79 1.94 -8.13
C LEU A 98 4.26 0.84 -9.05
N ALA A 99 3.36 1.15 -9.98
CA ALA A 99 2.88 0.18 -10.95
C ALA A 99 4.04 -0.40 -11.80
N ASN A 100 4.96 0.46 -12.27
CA ASN A 100 6.16 0.00 -12.99
C ASN A 100 7.05 -0.87 -12.09
N PHE A 101 7.27 -0.44 -10.85
CA PHE A 101 8.09 -1.14 -9.85
C PHE A 101 7.53 -2.53 -9.52
N LEU A 102 6.21 -2.66 -9.42
CA LEU A 102 5.49 -3.92 -9.23
C LEU A 102 5.26 -4.68 -10.53
N SER A 103 5.64 -4.12 -11.69
CA SER A 103 5.41 -4.70 -13.02
C SER A 103 3.92 -4.96 -13.33
N ILE A 104 3.06 -4.05 -12.87
CA ILE A 104 1.62 -4.05 -13.13
C ILE A 104 1.35 -3.45 -14.51
N PRO A 105 0.63 -4.14 -15.40
CA PRO A 105 0.24 -3.60 -16.70
C PRO A 105 -0.60 -2.32 -16.55
N LYS A 106 -0.43 -1.39 -17.50
CA LYS A 106 -1.14 -0.11 -17.47
C LYS A 106 -2.66 -0.29 -17.51
N GLU A 107 -3.16 -1.27 -18.25
CA GLU A 107 -4.58 -1.57 -18.36
C GLU A 107 -5.18 -1.93 -16.99
N LEU A 108 -4.45 -2.77 -16.23
CA LEU A 108 -4.86 -3.19 -14.89
C LEU A 108 -4.79 -2.02 -13.89
N LEU A 109 -3.81 -1.13 -14.04
CA LEU A 109 -3.74 0.09 -13.23
C LEU A 109 -4.99 0.97 -13.43
N GLU A 110 -5.42 1.17 -14.68
CA GLU A 110 -6.62 1.95 -14.99
C GLU A 110 -7.90 1.28 -14.47
N GLU A 111 -7.98 -0.07 -14.52
CA GLU A 111 -9.07 -0.81 -13.89
C GLU A 111 -9.13 -0.63 -12.37
N ILE A 112 -7.97 -0.69 -11.69
CA ILE A 112 -7.89 -0.51 -10.23
C ILE A 112 -8.30 0.92 -9.85
N LYS A 113 -7.86 1.92 -10.61
CA LYS A 113 -8.28 3.31 -10.43
C LYS A 113 -9.79 3.48 -10.63
N ALA A 114 -10.34 2.94 -11.71
CA ALA A 114 -11.77 3.02 -12.00
C ALA A 114 -12.63 2.35 -10.92
N GLN A 115 -12.16 1.22 -10.36
CA GLN A 115 -12.81 0.58 -9.22
C GLN A 115 -12.79 1.47 -7.97
N ALA A 116 -11.65 2.11 -7.67
CA ALA A 116 -11.55 3.02 -6.54
C ALA A 116 -12.42 4.28 -6.72
N ASP A 117 -12.45 4.86 -7.91
CA ASP A 117 -13.34 5.99 -8.24
C ASP A 117 -14.81 5.61 -8.11
N SER A 118 -15.19 4.40 -8.54
CA SER A 118 -16.56 3.90 -8.37
C SER A 118 -16.95 3.70 -6.90
N ILE A 119 -15.99 3.45 -6.01
CA ILE A 119 -16.23 3.34 -4.56
C ILE A 119 -16.35 4.74 -3.93
N LEU A 120 -15.60 5.72 -4.45
CA LEU A 120 -15.58 7.09 -3.97
C LEU A 120 -16.77 7.93 -4.45
N GLN A 121 -17.32 7.61 -5.62
CA GLN A 121 -18.56 8.25 -6.07
C GLN A 121 -19.68 7.95 -5.07
N PRO A 122 -20.38 8.96 -4.53
CA PRO A 122 -21.53 8.73 -3.70
C PRO A 122 -22.56 7.97 -4.54
N ARG A 123 -22.71 6.67 -4.28
CA ARG A 123 -23.89 5.94 -4.75
C ARG A 123 -25.11 6.74 -4.32
N ASP A 124 -25.94 7.06 -5.30
CA ASP A 124 -27.15 7.86 -5.14
C ASP A 124 -27.85 7.58 -3.81
N GLN A 125 -28.23 8.69 -3.18
CA GLN A 125 -28.99 8.81 -1.95
C GLN A 125 -30.13 7.78 -1.82
N ALA A 126 -29.89 6.64 -1.17
CA ALA A 126 -30.91 5.85 -0.49
C ALA A 126 -30.27 4.71 0.32
N ALA A 127 -30.35 4.82 1.65
CA ALA A 127 -29.88 3.86 2.65
C ALA A 127 -28.33 3.82 2.78
N ILE A 128 -27.72 3.93 3.95
CA ILE A 128 -27.86 3.02 5.08
C ILE A 128 -27.25 3.74 6.31
N GLN A 129 -28.00 3.81 7.42
CA GLN A 129 -27.40 3.99 8.75
C GLN A 129 -26.46 2.79 8.98
N GLY A 130 -25.14 3.04 8.97
CA GLY A 130 -24.12 1.99 9.10
C GLY A 130 -23.18 1.83 7.89
N ALA A 131 -23.14 2.78 6.96
CA ALA A 131 -22.17 2.75 5.85
C ALA A 131 -20.72 2.73 6.40
N PRO A 132 -19.88 1.79 5.90
CA PRO A 132 -18.45 1.77 6.26
C PRO A 132 -17.81 3.10 5.88
N SER A 133 -16.84 3.55 6.67
CA SER A 133 -16.13 4.78 6.33
C SER A 133 -15.41 4.61 4.98
N ARG A 134 -15.15 5.70 4.25
CA ARG A 134 -14.56 5.65 2.89
C ARG A 134 -13.30 4.78 2.82
N ILE A 135 -12.45 4.85 3.85
CA ILE A 135 -11.25 4.02 3.96
C ILE A 135 -11.62 2.53 4.04
N ASP A 136 -12.62 2.15 4.85
CA ASP A 136 -13.01 0.75 5.02
C ASP A 136 -13.64 0.15 3.75
N ALA A 137 -14.24 0.99 2.89
CA ALA A 137 -14.76 0.59 1.59
C ALA A 137 -13.65 0.38 0.54
N LEU A 138 -12.51 1.04 0.71
CA LEU A 138 -11.32 0.92 -0.15
C LEU A 138 -10.36 -0.17 0.34
N LEU A 139 -10.41 -0.52 1.63
CA LEU A 139 -9.66 -1.66 2.16
C LEU A 139 -10.06 -2.93 1.41
N PRO A 140 -9.09 -3.78 1.05
CA PRO A 140 -9.39 -5.03 0.37
C PRO A 140 -10.35 -5.91 1.22
N PRO A 141 -11.41 -6.47 0.61
CA PRO A 141 -12.57 -7.02 1.33
C PRO A 141 -12.32 -8.34 2.08
N LYS A 142 -11.14 -8.95 1.95
CA LYS A 142 -10.83 -10.24 2.58
C LYS A 142 -9.77 -10.08 3.66
N SER A 143 -10.13 -10.39 4.90
CA SER A 143 -9.17 -10.88 5.88
C SER A 143 -8.43 -12.08 5.27
N ILE A 144 -7.14 -11.90 5.03
CA ILE A 144 -6.30 -12.81 4.27
C ILE A 144 -6.31 -14.20 4.93
N THR A 145 -7.10 -15.11 4.37
CA THR A 145 -7.07 -16.55 4.67
C THR A 145 -6.75 -17.29 3.38
N LEU A 146 -5.49 -17.21 2.95
CA LEU A 146 -4.95 -18.11 1.93
C LEU A 146 -4.36 -19.31 2.66
N GLY A 147 -5.24 -20.26 2.98
CA GLY A 147 -4.85 -21.49 3.64
C GLY A 147 -6.06 -22.25 4.15
N GLN A 148 -6.85 -22.83 3.26
CA GLN A 148 -7.72 -23.99 3.50
C GLN A 148 -8.46 -24.35 2.21
N ASN A 149 -7.75 -24.98 1.27
CA ASN A 149 -8.36 -25.90 0.29
C ASN A 149 -7.24 -26.73 -0.35
N ALA A 150 -6.62 -27.59 0.45
CA ALA A 150 -5.88 -28.75 -0.02
C ALA A 150 -5.81 -29.78 1.11
N SER A 151 -6.95 -30.39 1.42
CA SER A 151 -6.95 -31.66 2.14
C SER A 151 -6.35 -32.72 1.21
N GLY A 152 -5.08 -33.05 1.45
CA GLY A 152 -4.51 -34.33 1.01
C GLY A 152 -3.27 -34.25 0.12
N ALA A 153 -2.10 -34.08 0.74
CA ALA A 153 -0.90 -34.88 0.45
C ALA A 153 0.19 -34.50 1.45
N HIS A 154 0.56 -35.46 2.29
CA HIS A 154 1.63 -35.32 3.27
C HIS A 154 3.01 -35.09 2.61
N ALA A 155 3.78 -34.19 3.24
CA ALA A 155 5.24 -34.28 3.41
C ALA A 155 6.21 -33.82 2.29
N GLN A 156 5.79 -33.01 1.31
CA GLN A 156 6.72 -32.50 0.28
C GLN A 156 6.60 -30.99 -0.06
N GLU A 157 5.94 -30.19 0.78
CA GLU A 157 5.65 -28.77 0.50
C GLU A 157 6.57 -27.76 1.21
N ARG A 158 7.58 -28.20 1.97
CA ARG A 158 8.50 -27.25 2.64
C ARG A 158 9.56 -26.63 1.73
N ASP A 159 9.70 -27.11 0.49
CA ASP A 159 10.73 -26.63 -0.45
C ASP A 159 10.19 -25.87 -1.68
N LEU A 160 8.87 -25.80 -1.88
CA LEU A 160 8.26 -25.09 -3.02
C LEU A 160 7.86 -23.64 -2.72
N ALA A 161 7.76 -23.25 -1.44
CA ALA A 161 7.47 -21.87 -1.02
C ALA A 161 8.69 -20.92 -1.04
N LYS A 162 9.78 -21.29 -1.73
CA LYS A 162 10.70 -20.32 -2.35
C LYS A 162 10.13 -19.87 -3.69
N GLU A 163 8.84 -19.55 -3.72
CA GLU A 163 8.20 -18.93 -4.86
C GLU A 163 8.95 -17.62 -5.12
N ALA A 164 9.31 -17.40 -6.38
CA ALA A 164 10.16 -16.30 -6.82
C ALA A 164 9.69 -14.98 -6.17
N GLN A 165 10.51 -14.45 -5.27
CA GLN A 165 10.34 -13.11 -4.73
C GLN A 165 11.54 -12.29 -5.19
N VAL A 166 11.27 -11.10 -5.68
CA VAL A 166 12.32 -10.17 -6.11
C VAL A 166 12.48 -9.14 -5.02
N ARG A 167 13.68 -9.09 -4.45
CA ARG A 167 14.00 -8.07 -3.46
C ARG A 167 14.44 -6.80 -4.18
N LYS A 168 13.71 -5.71 -3.99
CA LYS A 168 13.97 -4.43 -4.67
C LYS A 168 14.14 -3.30 -3.65
N PRO A 169 15.06 -2.34 -3.88
CA PRO A 169 15.22 -1.19 -3.00
C PRO A 169 14.03 -0.23 -3.16
N LEU A 170 13.32 0.06 -2.07
CA LEU A 170 12.24 1.05 -2.07
C LEU A 170 12.77 2.45 -2.43
N ALA A 171 14.07 2.71 -2.18
CA ALA A 171 14.75 3.90 -2.64
C ALA A 171 14.57 4.19 -4.14
N GLU A 172 14.37 3.18 -5.00
CA GLU A 172 14.09 3.41 -6.43
C GLU A 172 12.78 4.18 -6.67
N LEU A 173 11.80 4.07 -5.76
CA LEU A 173 10.56 4.83 -5.79
C LEU A 173 10.68 6.20 -5.10
N LEU A 174 11.62 6.34 -4.17
CA LEU A 174 11.79 7.56 -3.37
C LEU A 174 12.73 8.58 -4.03
N PHE A 175 13.76 8.11 -4.76
CA PHE A 175 14.87 8.94 -5.26
C PHE A 175 14.79 9.30 -6.74
N GLN A 176 13.74 8.90 -7.47
CA GLN A 176 13.53 9.33 -8.87
C GLN A 176 12.83 10.70 -9.00
N GLY A 177 12.55 11.37 -7.88
CA GLY A 177 12.19 12.79 -7.82
C GLY A 177 13.15 13.56 -6.93
N GLN A 178 14.09 14.31 -7.54
CA GLN A 178 14.99 15.25 -6.86
C GLN A 178 14.29 16.40 -6.09
N ASP A 179 12.98 16.37 -5.88
CA ASP A 179 12.18 17.53 -5.45
C ASP A 179 11.21 17.23 -4.30
N TYR A 180 11.48 16.24 -3.44
CA TYR A 180 10.63 15.98 -2.27
C TYR A 180 11.10 16.69 -1.00
N GLY A 181 11.37 18.01 -1.12
CA GLY A 181 11.28 18.92 0.02
C GLY A 181 12.52 19.10 0.90
N GLY A 182 13.73 18.93 0.35
CA GLY A 182 14.96 19.35 1.03
C GLY A 182 15.52 20.61 0.40
N GLU A 183 15.50 21.75 1.11
CA GLU A 183 16.45 22.82 0.82
C GLU A 183 17.86 22.22 0.91
N VAL A 184 18.48 22.01 -0.25
CA VAL A 184 19.92 21.75 -0.32
C VAL A 184 20.60 23.09 -0.04
N SER A 185 20.70 23.46 1.24
CA SER A 185 21.67 24.46 1.67
C SER A 185 23.07 23.86 1.44
N LEU A 186 23.67 24.25 0.31
CA LEU A 186 25.10 24.12 0.10
C LEU A 186 25.79 25.13 1.04
N SER A 187 26.38 24.63 2.11
CA SER A 187 27.42 25.33 2.89
C SER A 187 28.63 24.41 3.03
#